data_AF-A0A1E5KYX3-F1
#
_entry.id   AF-A0A1E5KYX3-F1
#
_cell.length_a   1.000
_cell.length_b   1.000
_cell.length_c   1.000
_cell.angle_alpha   90.00
_cell.angle_beta   90.00
_cell.angle_gamma   90.00
#
_symmetry.space_group_name_H-M   'P 1'
#
loop_
_entity.id
_entity.type
_entity.pdbx_description
1 polymer ?
#
loop_
_entity_poly.entity_id
_entity_poly.type
_entity_poly.pdbx_seq_one_letter_code
_entity_poly.pdbx_strand_id
1 'polypeptide(L)'
;MTFNDEEYKEFSDRVYWLDPNDKKKYAPDMKEGTQFKIEGNEYQIVKIQENSKTDGMQAMAVAPLDKNGRVDTSQVVIAYAGTNPNHVAENG
;
A
#
# COMPACT_ATOMS: atom_id res chain seq x y z
N MET A 1 7.83 -11.81 -13.40
CA MET A 1 8.75 -10.82 -12.83
C MET A 1 9.23 -11.32 -11.48
N THR A 2 10.36 -10.85 -10.98
CA THR A 2 10.86 -11.21 -9.64
C THR A 2 11.00 -9.90 -8.88
N PHE A 3 10.28 -9.79 -7.76
CA PHE A 3 10.38 -8.62 -6.90
C PHE A 3 11.70 -8.63 -6.15
N ASN A 4 12.30 -7.45 -5.96
CA ASN A 4 13.50 -7.28 -5.15
C ASN A 4 13.17 -6.70 -3.76
N ASP A 5 14.15 -6.73 -2.86
CA ASP A 5 13.97 -6.26 -1.48
C ASP A 5 13.60 -4.77 -1.39
N GLU A 6 14.06 -3.95 -2.34
CA GLU A 6 13.73 -2.52 -2.41
C GLU A 6 12.27 -2.31 -2.82
N GLU A 7 11.76 -3.08 -3.77
CA GLU A 7 10.35 -3.07 -4.16
C GLU A 7 9.45 -3.49 -3.00
N TYR A 8 9.80 -4.56 -2.29
CA TYR A 8 9.07 -4.99 -1.09
C TYR A 8 9.05 -3.92 0.00
N LYS A 9 10.19 -3.26 0.23
CA LYS A 9 10.31 -2.18 1.20
C LYS A 9 9.44 -0.98 0.80
N GLU A 10 9.48 -0.57 -0.46
CA GLU A 10 8.65 0.51 -1.00
C GLU A 10 7.16 0.22 -0.87
N PHE A 11 6.73 -1.02 -1.18
CA PHE A 11 5.32 -1.40 -0.98
C PHE A 11 4.91 -1.28 0.49
N SER A 12 5.76 -1.79 1.40
CA SER A 12 5.52 -1.71 2.85
C SER A 12 5.47 -0.26 3.35
N ASP A 13 6.39 0.59 2.91
CA ASP A 13 6.44 2.00 3.32
C ASP A 13 5.22 2.78 2.84
N ARG A 14 4.72 2.48 1.63
CA ARG A 14 3.52 3.08 1.07
C ARG A 14 2.25 2.72 1.83
N VAL A 15 2.16 1.53 2.45
CA VAL A 15 0.95 1.16 3.21
C VAL A 15 0.65 2.17 4.33
N TYR A 16 1.68 2.71 4.99
CA TYR A 16 1.51 3.76 6.01
C TYR A 16 0.91 5.06 5.46
N TRP A 17 1.02 5.32 4.15
CA TRP A 17 0.50 6.54 3.54
C TRP A 17 -1.01 6.47 3.33
N LEU A 18 -1.62 5.30 3.56
CA LEU A 18 -3.07 5.12 3.54
C LEU A 18 -3.74 5.62 4.83
N ASP A 19 -2.99 5.77 5.94
CA ASP A 19 -3.56 6.16 7.23
C ASP A 19 -3.89 7.66 7.28
N PRO A 20 -5.17 8.06 7.32
CA PRO A 20 -5.55 9.48 7.44
C PRO A 20 -5.11 10.11 8.77
N ASN A 21 -4.76 9.30 9.78
CA ASN A 21 -4.27 9.78 11.07
C ASN A 21 -2.78 10.13 11.02
N ASP A 22 -1.99 9.57 10.10
CA ASP A 22 -0.58 9.94 9.91
C ASP A 22 -0.48 11.18 9.02
N LYS A 23 -0.67 12.36 9.62
CA LYS A 23 -0.61 13.65 8.90
C LYS A 23 0.72 13.94 8.20
N LYS A 24 1.80 13.20 8.50
CA LYS A 24 3.11 13.40 7.85
C LYS A 24 3.23 12.59 6.56
N LYS A 25 2.64 11.39 6.54
CA LYS A 25 2.77 10.44 5.44
C LYS A 25 1.50 10.27 4.61
N TYR A 26 0.35 10.66 5.14
CA TYR A 26 -0.95 10.44 4.51
C TYR A 26 -1.00 11.03 3.09
N ALA A 27 -1.31 10.17 2.13
CA ALA A 27 -1.42 10.49 0.72
C ALA A 27 -2.86 10.22 0.24
N PRO A 28 -3.78 11.20 0.31
CA PRO A 28 -5.19 11.00 -0.04
C PRO A 28 -5.42 10.65 -1.53
N ASP A 29 -4.45 10.95 -2.40
CA ASP A 29 -4.50 10.61 -3.82
C ASP A 29 -4.05 9.16 -4.11
N MET A 30 -3.54 8.45 -3.10
CA MET A 30 -3.14 7.05 -3.23
C MET A 30 -4.36 6.14 -3.04
N LYS A 31 -4.99 5.76 -4.15
CA LYS A 31 -6.23 5.00 -4.22
C LYS A 31 -6.12 3.81 -5.17
N GLU A 32 -7.14 2.98 -5.22
CA GLU A 32 -7.22 1.88 -6.18
C GLU A 32 -7.10 2.43 -7.61
N GLY A 33 -6.27 1.78 -8.43
CA GLY A 33 -5.92 2.26 -9.77
C GLY A 33 -4.76 3.24 -9.83
N THR A 34 -4.27 3.78 -8.70
CA THR A 34 -3.07 4.62 -8.71
C THR A 34 -1.87 3.81 -9.20
N GLN A 35 -1.16 4.37 -10.17
CA GLN A 35 0.04 3.79 -10.75
C GLN A 35 1.28 4.50 -10.24
N PHE A 36 2.36 3.75 -10.04
CA PHE A 36 3.65 4.28 -9.60
C PHE A 36 4.80 3.44 -10.14
N LYS A 37 6.00 4.01 -10.09
CA LYS A 37 7.21 3.40 -10.64
C LYS A 37 8.27 3.17 -9.57
N ILE A 38 8.86 1.99 -9.54
CA ILE A 38 10.02 1.64 -8.71
C ILE A 38 11.09 1.07 -9.65
N GLU A 39 12.31 1.62 -9.62
CA GLU A 39 13.46 1.13 -10.39
C GLU A 39 13.22 0.82 -11.88
N GLY A 40 12.30 1.53 -12.55
CA GLY A 40 11.99 1.25 -13.96
C GLY A 40 10.71 0.46 -14.19
N ASN A 41 10.21 -0.24 -13.17
CA ASN A 41 9.01 -1.07 -13.22
C ASN A 41 7.76 -0.28 -12.81
N GLU A 42 6.68 -0.45 -13.55
CA GLU A 42 5.39 0.17 -13.25
C GLU A 42 4.47 -0.79 -12.51
N TYR A 43 3.77 -0.23 -11.53
CA TYR A 43 2.90 -0.93 -10.61
C TYR A 43 1.56 -0.22 -10.52
N GLN A 44 0.52 -0.97 -10.23
CA GLN A 44 -0.79 -0.45 -9.92
C GLN A 44 -1.32 -0.99 -8.60
N ILE A 45 -1.92 -0.10 -7.82
CA ILE A 45 -2.71 -0.49 -6.65
C ILE A 45 -3.99 -1.18 -7.14
N VAL A 46 -4.14 -2.45 -6.80
CA VAL A 46 -5.30 -3.27 -7.18
C VAL A 46 -6.40 -3.14 -6.14
N LYS A 47 -6.04 -3.12 -4.85
CA LYS A 47 -6.98 -3.07 -3.74
C LYS A 47 -6.36 -2.35 -2.55
N ILE A 48 -7.17 -1.59 -1.83
CA ILE A 48 -6.81 -1.02 -0.53
C ILE A 48 -7.79 -1.50 0.53
N GLN A 49 -7.26 -1.80 1.72
CA GLN A 49 -8.00 -1.90 2.96
C GLN A 49 -7.44 -0.87 3.93
N GLU A 50 -8.26 0.10 4.34
CA GLU A 50 -7.91 1.15 5.29
C GLU A 50 -8.88 1.05 6.46
N ASN A 51 -8.40 0.51 7.58
CA ASN A 51 -9.20 0.26 8.78
C ASN A 51 -8.63 1.01 9.99
N SER A 52 -7.95 2.16 9.78
CA SER A 52 -7.29 2.93 10.84
C SER A 52 -8.28 3.49 11.87
N LYS A 53 -9.58 3.49 11.57
CA LYS A 53 -10.67 3.87 12.48
C LYS A 53 -11.29 2.70 13.25
N THR A 54 -10.97 1.45 12.92
CA THR A 54 -11.56 0.25 13.55
C THR A 54 -10.52 -0.60 14.25
N ASP A 55 -9.66 -1.28 13.50
CA ASP A 55 -8.67 -2.23 14.03
C ASP A 55 -7.23 -1.74 13.85
N GLY A 56 -7.05 -0.54 13.26
CA GLY A 56 -5.75 0.06 13.05
C GLY A 56 -4.95 -0.56 11.90
N MET A 57 -5.53 -1.53 11.17
CA MET A 57 -4.85 -2.22 10.08
C MET A 57 -4.94 -1.43 8.77
N GLN A 58 -3.84 -1.38 8.03
CA GLN A 58 -3.85 -0.96 6.63
C GLN A 58 -3.26 -2.07 5.77
N ALA A 59 -3.81 -2.27 4.58
CA ALA A 59 -3.31 -3.21 3.61
C ALA A 59 -3.42 -2.66 2.19
N MET A 60 -2.46 -3.03 1.34
CA MET A 60 -2.42 -2.65 -0.06
C MET A 60 -2.03 -3.85 -0.91
N ALA A 61 -2.86 -4.17 -1.90
CA ALA A 61 -2.53 -5.13 -2.95
C ALA A 61 -1.98 -4.38 -4.18
N VAL A 62 -0.81 -4.81 -4.66
CA VAL A 62 -0.10 -4.21 -5.79
C VAL A 62 0.19 -5.28 -6.82
N ALA A 63 0.05 -4.93 -8.10
CA ALA A 63 0.43 -5.79 -9.22
C ALA A 63 1.26 -4.99 -10.24
N PRO A 64 2.22 -5.63 -10.93
CA PRO A 64 2.98 -4.99 -11.99
C PRO A 64 2.11 -4.73 -13.23
N LEU A 65 2.54 -3.81 -14.08
CA LEU A 65 1.98 -3.61 -15.41
C LEU A 65 2.76 -4.43 -16.45
N ASP A 66 2.03 -5.02 -17.40
CA ASP A 66 2.61 -5.66 -18.58
C ASP A 66 3.15 -4.63 -19.58
N LYS A 67 3.79 -5.10 -20.65
CA LYS A 67 4.34 -4.23 -21.71
C LYS A 67 3.30 -3.38 -22.44
N ASN A 68 2.02 -3.69 -22.29
CA ASN A 68 0.88 -2.97 -22.87
C ASN A 68 0.19 -2.05 -21.85
N GLY A 69 0.73 -1.90 -20.63
CA GLY A 69 0.14 -1.12 -19.55
C GLY A 69 -1.07 -1.78 -18.88
N ARG A 70 -1.26 -3.09 -19.05
CA ARG A 70 -2.34 -3.85 -18.41
C ARG A 70 -1.84 -4.44 -17.10
N VAL A 71 -2.69 -4.42 -16.08
CA VAL A 71 -2.38 -5.03 -14.77
C VAL A 71 -2.19 -6.53 -14.92
N ASP A 72 -1.03 -7.04 -14.52
CA ASP A 72 -0.73 -8.46 -14.48
C ASP A 72 -1.09 -9.04 -13.10
N THR A 73 -2.33 -9.48 -12.95
CA THR A 73 -2.82 -10.08 -11.69
C THR A 73 -2.34 -11.52 -11.48
N SER A 74 -1.52 -12.08 -12.38
CA SER A 74 -0.84 -13.36 -12.11
C SER A 74 0.23 -13.21 -11.01
N GLN A 75 0.66 -11.97 -10.74
CA GLN A 75 1.59 -11.63 -9.67
C GLN A 75 1.01 -10.48 -8.84
N VAL A 76 0.58 -10.79 -7.61
CA VAL A 76 0.05 -9.80 -6.67
C VAL A 76 0.87 -9.85 -5.40
N VAL A 77 1.36 -8.70 -4.95
CA VAL A 77 1.97 -8.51 -3.64
C VAL A 77 0.96 -7.84 -2.73
N ILE A 78 0.78 -8.38 -1.53
CA ILE A 78 -0.04 -7.76 -0.50
C ILE A 78 0.87 -7.31 0.63
N ALA A 79 0.93 -6.00 0.83
CA ALA A 79 1.66 -5.37 1.91
C ALA A 79 0.69 -4.94 3.01
N TYR A 80 1.13 -5.06 4.26
CA TYR A 80 0.34 -4.73 5.45
C TYR A 80 1.16 -3.81 6.36
N ALA A 81 0.54 -2.76 6.88
CA ALA A 81 1.08 -1.98 8.00
C ALA A 81 0.35 -2.40 9.27
N GLY A 82 1.13 -2.77 10.28
CA GLY A 82 0.62 -3.08 11.61
C GLY A 82 0.18 -1.81 12.34
N THR A 83 -0.76 -1.97 13.27
CA THR A 83 -1.39 -0.91 14.06
C THR A 83 -0.40 0.16 14.51
N ASN A 84 -0.72 1.42 14.22
CA ASN A 84 -0.05 2.57 14.82
C ASN A 84 -0.08 2.39 16.36
N PRO A 85 1.07 2.19 17.05
CA PRO A 85 1.08 1.89 18.49
C PRO A 85 0.57 3.03 19.37
N ASN A 86 0.33 4.21 18.78
CA ASN A 86 -0.28 5.36 19.44
C ASN A 86 -1.81 5.28 19.53
N HIS A 87 -2.45 4.24 19.01
CA HIS A 87 -3.83 3.94 19.36
C HIS A 87 -3.86 3.26 20.73
N VAL A 88 -3.59 4.04 21.78
CA VAL A 88 -4.09 3.67 23.12
C VAL A 88 -5.61 3.63 22.98
N ALA A 89 -6.21 2.46 23.22
CA ALA A 89 -7.64 2.41 23.47
C ALA A 89 -7.92 3.37 24.64
N GLU A 90 -8.47 4.55 24.36
CA GLU A 90 -9.13 5.34 25.40
C GLU A 90 -10.22 4.44 25.97
N ASN A 91 -9.91 3.86 27.13
CA ASN A 91 -10.89 3.18 27.95
C ASN A 91 -11.85 4.26 28.48
N GLY A 92 -13.14 3.96 28.37
CA GLY A 92 -14.25 4.85 28.71
C GLY A 92 -14.41 5.15 30.20
#